data_AF-A0A090R1I9-F1
#
_entry.id   AF-A0A090R1I9-F1
#
_cell.length_a   1.000
_cell.length_b   1.000
_cell.length_c   1.000
_cell.angle_alpha   90.00
_cell.angle_beta   90.00
_cell.angle_gamma   90.00
#
_symmetry.space_group_name_H-M   'P 1'
#
loop_
_entity.id
_entity.type
_entity.pdbx_description
1 polymer ?
#
loop_
_entity_poly.entity_id
_entity_poly.type
_entity_poly.pdbx_seq_one_letter_code
_entity_poly.pdbx_strand_id
1 'polypeptide(L)' 'MVTGGAKRMLADQGHDFDMATPAVVSGRGHTITHKCDGTIIIMPFVSEHGQAFIEICFDS' A
#
# COMPACT_ATOMS: atom_id res chain seq x y z
N MET A 1 8.90 -0.42 9.01
CA MET A 1 8.71 0.38 7.78
C MET A 1 8.35 -0.58 6.66
N VAL A 2 7.27 -0.31 5.90
CA VAL A 2 6.79 -1.24 4.84
C VAL A 2 7.30 -0.82 3.46
N THR A 3 7.07 0.44 3.08
CA THR A 3 7.39 0.98 1.75
C THR A 3 8.88 0.98 1.42
N GLY A 4 9.76 1.36 2.36
CA GLY A 4 11.20 1.39 2.13
C GLY A 4 11.83 0.01 1.85
N GLY A 5 11.34 -1.04 2.51
CA GLY A 5 11.76 -2.42 2.23
C GLY A 5 11.26 -2.91 0.87
N ALA A 6 9.99 -2.59 0.55
CA ALA A 6 9.39 -2.92 -0.74
C ALA A 6 10.12 -2.26 -1.92
N LYS A 7 10.44 -0.96 -1.82
CA LYS A 7 11.22 -0.24 -2.85
C LYS A 7 12.54 -0.93 -3.14
N ARG A 8 13.30 -1.29 -2.10
CA ARG A 8 14.59 -1.98 -2.29
C ARG A 8 14.41 -3.30 -3.04
N MET A 9 13.48 -4.15 -2.60
CA MET A 9 13.28 -5.48 -3.21
C MET A 9 12.80 -5.39 -4.67
N LEU A 10 12.00 -4.40 -5.00
CA LEU A 10 11.51 -4.17 -6.36
C LEU A 10 12.56 -3.52 -7.24
N ALA A 11 13.37 -2.59 -6.71
CA ALA A 11 14.50 -2.00 -7.42
C ALA A 11 15.55 -3.07 -7.79
N ASP A 12 15.82 -4.03 -6.89
CA ASP A 12 16.69 -5.18 -7.16
C ASP A 12 16.15 -6.06 -8.31
N GLN A 13 14.85 -6.00 -8.61
CA GLN A 13 14.19 -6.69 -9.73
C GLN A 13 14.05 -5.82 -10.99
N GLY A 14 14.61 -4.60 -10.99
CA GLY A 14 14.53 -3.66 -12.11
C GLY A 14 13.30 -2.76 -12.12
N HIS A 15 12.51 -2.74 -11.05
CA HIS A 15 11.35 -1.86 -10.88
C HIS A 15 11.68 -0.71 -9.93
N ASP A 16 12.16 0.42 -10.46
CA ASP A 16 12.44 1.62 -9.66
C ASP A 16 11.23 2.56 -9.62
N PHE A 17 10.94 3.10 -8.45
CA PHE A 17 9.86 4.06 -8.25
C PHE A 17 10.18 5.00 -7.07
N ASP A 18 9.66 6.22 -7.16
CA ASP A 18 9.83 7.22 -6.11
C ASP A 18 8.78 7.09 -5.00
N MET A 19 9.18 7.46 -3.79
CA MET A 19 8.30 7.44 -2.62
C MET A 19 7.85 8.85 -2.27
N ALA A 20 6.54 9.02 -2.08
CA ALA A 20 5.99 10.23 -1.48
C ALA A 20 6.07 10.18 0.06
N THR A 21 5.82 11.32 0.70
CA THR A 21 5.69 11.43 2.16
C THR A 21 4.41 10.73 2.63
N PRO A 22 4.46 9.86 3.67
CA PRO A 22 3.28 9.17 4.16
C PRO A 22 2.28 10.13 4.83
N ALA A 23 1.00 9.80 4.73
CA ALA A 23 -0.10 10.49 5.41
C ALA A 23 -0.86 9.53 6.34
N VAL A 24 -1.38 10.05 7.46
CA VAL A 24 -2.19 9.29 8.42
C VAL A 24 -3.63 9.81 8.38
N VAL A 25 -4.58 8.91 8.14
CA VAL A 25 -6.02 9.20 8.17
C VAL A 25 -6.62 8.59 9.43
N SER A 26 -7.47 9.33 10.13
CA SER A 26 -8.13 8.88 11.36
C SER A 26 -9.64 9.12 11.27
N GLY A 27 -10.42 8.08 11.51
CA GLY A 27 -11.88 8.11 11.45
C GLY A 27 -12.44 6.69 11.58
N ARG A 28 -13.52 6.50 12.35
CA ARG A 28 -14.09 5.16 12.54
C ARG A 28 -14.73 4.69 11.23
N GLY A 29 -14.29 3.54 10.71
CA GLY A 29 -14.84 2.95 9.49
C GLY A 29 -14.53 3.76 8.22
N HIS A 30 -13.48 4.58 8.22
CA HIS A 30 -13.04 5.24 6.99
C HIS A 30 -12.55 4.21 5.97
N THR A 31 -12.74 4.53 4.70
CA THR A 31 -12.26 3.73 3.57
C THR A 31 -11.26 4.53 2.76
N ILE A 32 -10.30 3.85 2.14
CA ILE A 32 -9.37 4.44 1.18
C ILE A 32 -9.80 3.98 -0.22
N THR A 33 -9.73 4.87 -1.20
CA THR A 33 -10.04 4.56 -2.59
C THR A 33 -8.91 5.08 -3.46
N HIS A 34 -8.20 4.17 -4.11
CA HIS A 34 -7.17 4.50 -5.08
C HIS A 34 -7.84 5.10 -6.33
N LYS A 35 -7.41 6.32 -6.72
CA LYS A 35 -7.90 7.03 -7.91
C LYS A 35 -6.96 6.82 -9.11
N CYS A 36 -6.60 5.57 -9.36
CA CYS A 36 -5.77 5.12 -10.48
C CYS A 36 -6.61 4.23 -11.39
N ASP A 37 -6.33 4.21 -12.68
CA ASP A 37 -6.96 3.26 -13.63
C ASP A 37 -6.28 1.88 -13.60
N GLY A 38 -5.19 1.75 -12.86
CA GLY A 38 -4.42 0.53 -12.69
C GLY A 38 -5.07 -0.52 -11.78
N THR A 39 -4.51 -1.73 -11.82
CA THR A 39 -4.96 -2.86 -10.99
C THR A 39 -4.69 -2.59 -9.52
N ILE A 40 -5.74 -2.72 -8.70
CA ILE A 40 -5.65 -2.64 -7.23
C ILE A 40 -5.50 -4.05 -6.66
N ILE A 41 -4.40 -4.29 -5.95
CA ILE A 41 -4.13 -5.52 -5.21
C ILE A 41 -4.42 -5.27 -3.74
N ILE A 42 -5.33 -6.06 -3.16
CA ILE A 42 -5.69 -5.99 -1.73
C ILE A 42 -5.31 -7.29 -1.00
N MET A 43 -4.67 -7.14 0.16
CA MET A 43 -4.25 -8.25 1.03
C MET A 43 -4.80 -8.05 2.45
N PRO A 44 -5.76 -8.88 2.89
CA PRO A 44 -6.28 -8.85 4.26
C PRO A 44 -5.38 -9.63 5.22
N PHE A 45 -5.19 -9.07 6.42
CA PHE A 45 -4.50 -9.69 7.54
C PHE A 45 -5.46 -9.76 8.73
N VAL A 46 -5.63 -10.95 9.30
CA VAL A 46 -6.54 -11.17 10.43
C VAL A 46 -5.71 -11.60 11.64
N SER A 47 -6.06 -11.05 12.81
CA SER A 47 -5.49 -11.40 14.10
C SER A 47 -6.59 -11.44 15.16
N GLU A 48 -6.27 -11.95 16.35
CA GLU A 48 -7.19 -11.91 17.50
C GLU A 48 -7.58 -10.48 17.90
N HIS A 49 -6.76 -9.49 17.56
CA HIS A 49 -6.98 -8.08 17.89
C HIS A 49 -7.68 -7.28 16.78
N GLY A 50 -8.01 -7.91 15.65
CA GLY A 50 -8.73 -7.26 14.55
C GLY A 50 -8.13 -7.55 13.18
N GLN A 51 -8.55 -6.75 12.21
CA GLN A 51 -8.20 -6.90 10.80
C GLN A 51 -7.40 -5.68 10.31
N ALA A 52 -6.43 -5.93 9.44
CA ALA A 52 -5.69 -4.91 8.72
C ALA A 52 -5.71 -5.23 7.22
N PHE A 53 -5.64 -4.20 6.38
CA PHE A 53 -5.63 -4.34 4.93
C PHE A 53 -4.42 -3.61 4.37
N ILE A 54 -3.70 -4.27 3.46
CA ILE A 54 -2.67 -3.62 2.64
C ILE A 54 -3.19 -3.56 1.21
N GLU A 55 -3.21 -2.35 0.66
CA GLU A 55 -3.60 -2.09 -0.73
C GLU A 55 -2.43 -1.52 -1.51
N ILE A 56 -2.27 -1.97 -2.76
CA ILE A 56 -1.23 -1.52 -3.68
C ILE A 56 -1.88 -1.28 -5.05
N CYS A 57 -1.63 -0.12 -5.63
CA CYS A 57 -1.95 0.20 -7.03
C CYS A 57 -0.72 0.81 -7.67
N PHE A 58 -0.42 0.38 -8.89
CA PHE A 58 0.52 1.06 -9.78
C PHE A 58 -0.27 1.66 -10.94
N ASP A 59 0.00 2.92 -11.24
CA ASP A 59 -0.53 3.60 -12.42
C ASP A 59 0.55 3.62 -13.53
N SER A 60 0.13 3.66 -14.80
CA SER A 60 1.03 3.58 -15.96
C SER A 60 1.78 4.87 -16.24
#